data_AF-A0A0F9K111-F1
#
_entry.id   AF-A0A0F9K111-F1
#
_cell.length_a   1.000
_cell.length_b   1.000
_cell.length_c   1.000
_cell.angle_alpha   90.00
_cell.angle_beta   90.00
_cell.angle_gamma   90.00
#
_symmetry.space_group_name_H-M   'P 1'
#
loop_
_entity.id
_entity.type
_entity.pdbx_description
1 polymer ?
#
loop_
_entity_poly.entity_id
_entity_poly.type
_entity_poly.pdbx_seq_one_letter_code
_entity_poly.pdbx_strand_id
1 'polypeptide(L)' 'AELTQTIDKVGCDLVVSGTPIDLGRLIKTNKRILRVTYELEEIGSPDLNEVLREF' A
#
# COMPACT_ATOMS: atom_id res chain seq x y z
N ALA A 1 13.23 -1.43 13.12
CA ALA A 1 12.88 -2.05 14.41
C ALA A 1 11.58 -1.47 14.98
N GLU A 2 11.38 -0.16 14.97
CA GLU A 2 10.18 0.49 15.53
C GLU A 2 8.87 0.03 14.87
N LEU A 3 8.74 0.11 13.52
CA LEU A 3 7.55 -0.35 12.80
C LEU A 3 7.13 -1.79 13.13
N THR A 4 8.11 -2.70 13.28
CA THR A 4 7.87 -4.09 13.68
C THR A 4 7.23 -4.18 15.06
N GLN A 5 7.77 -3.47 16.04
CA GLN A 5 7.22 -3.46 17.40
C GLN A 5 5.81 -2.88 17.43
N THR A 6 5.56 -1.86 16.61
CA THR A 6 4.24 -1.25 16.47
C THR A 6 3.25 -2.26 15.88
N ILE A 7 3.60 -2.96 14.81
CA ILE A 7 2.76 -4.03 14.23
C ILE A 7 2.49 -5.16 15.23
N ASP A 8 3.51 -5.63 15.94
CA ASP A 8 3.39 -6.76 16.87
C ASP A 8 2.48 -6.43 18.08
N LYS A 9 2.40 -5.16 18.49
CA LYS A 9 1.51 -4.68 19.57
C LYS A 9 0.06 -4.50 19.14
N VAL A 10 -0.23 -4.46 17.84
CA VAL A 10 -1.59 -4.27 17.34
C VAL A 10 -2.37 -5.59 17.44
N GLY A 11 -3.57 -5.51 18.00
CA GLY A 11 -4.53 -6.61 18.08
C GLY A 11 -5.23 -6.90 16.76
N CYS A 12 -4.49 -7.28 15.71
CA CYS A 12 -5.03 -7.66 14.41
C CYS A 12 -4.57 -9.05 13.94
N ASP A 13 -5.33 -9.65 13.02
CA ASP A 13 -5.01 -10.93 12.39
C ASP A 13 -4.23 -10.79 11.07
N LEU A 14 -4.29 -9.60 10.46
CA LEU A 14 -3.71 -9.30 9.16
C LEU A 14 -3.27 -7.84 9.06
N VAL A 15 -2.12 -7.61 8.42
CA VAL A 15 -1.64 -6.28 8.02
C VAL A 15 -1.76 -6.16 6.51
N VAL A 16 -2.41 -5.11 6.02
CA VAL A 16 -2.51 -4.82 4.58
C VAL A 16 -1.47 -3.78 4.21
N SER A 17 -0.47 -4.16 3.41
CA SER A 17 0.55 -3.26 2.88
C SER A 17 0.08 -2.69 1.55
N GLY A 18 -0.50 -1.49 1.60
CA GLY A 18 -0.85 -0.68 0.43
C GLY A 18 0.31 0.21 0.01
N THR A 19 1.52 -0.32 -0.13
CA THR A 19 2.65 0.44 -0.67
C THR A 19 3.39 -0.42 -1.69
N PRO A 20 4.03 0.18 -2.71
CA PRO A 20 4.77 -0.61 -3.71
C PRO A 20 5.89 -1.47 -3.12
N ILE A 21 6.44 -1.06 -1.97
CA ILE A 21 7.51 -1.77 -1.27
C ILE A 21 7.02 -3.07 -0.63
N ASP A 22 7.82 -4.12 -0.72
CA ASP A 22 7.53 -5.41 -0.10
C ASP A 22 8.02 -5.40 1.37
N LEU A 23 7.13 -5.01 2.28
CA LEU A 23 7.41 -5.01 3.71
C LEU A 23 7.75 -6.40 4.25
N GLY A 24 7.21 -7.48 3.66
CA GLY A 24 7.49 -8.86 4.09
C GLY A 24 8.95 -9.27 3.92
N ARG A 25 9.69 -8.61 3.03
CA ARG A 25 11.14 -8.83 2.83
C ARG A 25 12.01 -7.99 3.75
N LEU A 26 11.46 -6.92 4.34
CA LEU A 26 12.23 -5.92 5.09
C LEU A 26 12.09 -6.06 6.60
N ILE A 27 10.97 -6.58 7.08
CA ILE A 27 10.69 -6.74 8.51
C ILE A 27 10.27 -8.18 8.83
N LYS A 28 10.63 -8.64 10.03
CA LYS A 28 10.17 -9.90 10.59
C LYS A 28 9.17 -9.60 11.70
N THR A 29 7.92 -10.02 11.52
CA THR A 29 6.81 -9.86 12.48
C THR A 29 6.09 -11.19 12.65
N ASN A 30 5.38 -11.37 13.77
CA ASN A 30 4.51 -12.53 13.97
C ASN A 30 3.15 -12.40 13.26
N LYS A 31 2.86 -11.25 12.65
CA LYS A 31 1.63 -10.97 11.92
C LYS A 31 1.75 -11.34 10.44
N ARG A 32 0.66 -11.80 9.83
CA ARG A 32 0.60 -12.00 8.38
C ARG A 32 0.51 -10.64 7.66
N ILE A 33 1.32 -10.45 6.63
CA ILE A 33 1.29 -9.25 5.78
C ILE A 33 0.73 -9.65 4.40
N LEU A 34 -0.33 -8.96 3.97
CA LEU A 34 -0.87 -9.04 2.61
C LEU A 34 -0.47 -7.77 1.85
N ARG A 35 0.24 -7.94 0.74
CA ARG A 35 0.55 -6.83 -0.17
C ARG A 35 -0.63 -6.59 -1.10
N VAL A 36 -1.05 -5.34 -1.22
CA VAL A 36 -2.08 -4.92 -2.17
C VAL A 36 -1.57 -3.79 -3.03
N THR A 37 -2.07 -3.73 -4.26
CA THR A 37 -1.84 -2.64 -5.20
C THR A 37 -3.14 -1.88 -5.38
N TYR A 38 -3.03 -0.58 -5.59
CA TYR A 38 -4.15 0.28 -5.95
C TYR A 38 -3.69 1.21 -7.05
N GLU A 39 -4.63 1.62 -7.89
CA GLU A 39 -4.41 2.59 -8.94
C GLU A 39 -5.30 3.80 -8.66
N LEU A 40 -4.84 4.98 -9.10
CA LEU A 40 -5.64 6.18 -9.03
C LEU A 40 -6.71 6.09 -10.13
N GLU A 41 -7.98 6.20 -9.73
CA GLU A 41 -9.09 6.36 -10.64
C GLU A 41 -9.58 7.81 -10.53
N GLU A 42 -9.44 8.58 -11.60
CA GLU A 42 -9.91 9.97 -11.65
C GLU A 42 -11.43 10.00 -11.85
N ILE A 43 -12.13 10.69 -10.96
CA ILE A 43 -13.59 10.85 -11.03
C ILE A 43 -13.87 12.20 -11.69
N GLY A 44 -14.15 12.20 -13.00
CA GLY A 44 -14.54 13.39 -13.77
C GLY A 44 -13.75 13.55 -15.07
N SER A 45 -14.07 14.62 -15.81
CA SER A 45 -13.39 14.98 -17.07
C SER A 45 -13.06 16.49 -17.10
N PRO A 46 -11.95 16.91 -17.75
CA PRO A 46 -11.01 16.05 -18.44
C PRO A 46 -10.06 15.32 -17.49
N ASP A 47 -9.74 14.06 -17.78
CA ASP A 47 -8.76 13.28 -17.01
C ASP A 47 -7.31 13.52 -17.50
N LEU A 48 -6.32 13.05 -16.74
CA LEU A 48 -4.91 13.19 -17.11
C LEU A 48 -4.59 12.61 -18.50
N ASN A 49 -5.22 11.50 -18.90
CA ASN A 49 -4.99 10.91 -20.22
C ASN A 49 -5.56 11.80 -21.33
N GLU A 50 -6.71 12.44 -21.10
CA GLU A 50 -7.33 13.38 -22.02
C GLU A 50 -6.48 14.64 -22.19
N VAL A 51 -5.97 15.19 -21.09
CA VAL A 51 -5.04 16.34 -21.15
C VAL A 51 -3.77 15.97 -21.91
N LEU A 52 -3.18 14.80 -21.65
CA LEU A 52 -1.94 14.36 -22.32
C LEU A 52 -2.12 14.06 -23.81
N ARG A 53 -3.34 13.81 -24.32
CA ARG A 53 -3.58 13.60 -25.75
C ARG A 53 -3.45 14.88 -26.57
N GLU A 54 -3.57 16.05 -25.95
CA GLU A 54 -3.51 17.34 -26.64
C GLU A 54 -2.07 17.91 -26.76
N PHE A 55 -1.08 17.26 -26.14
CA PHE A 55 0.34 17.61 -26.20
C PHE A 55 1.12 16.66 -27.13
#